data_AF-A0A4Q2EF92-F1
#
_entry.id   AF-A0A4Q2EF92-F1
#
_cell.length_a   1.000
_cell.length_b   1.000
_cell.length_c   1.000
_cell.angle_alpha   90.00
_cell.angle_beta   90.00
_cell.angle_gamma   90.00
#
_symmetry.space_group_name_H-M   'P 1'
#
loop_
_entity.id
_entity.type
_entity.pdbx_description
1 polymer ?
#
loop_
_entity_poly.entity_id
_entity_poly.type
_entity_poly.pdbx_seq_one_letter_code
_entity_poly.pdbx_strand_id
1 'polypeptide(L)'
;MQVYARPSWRLTRQILADLFVVAWGITWWWVGRFTDGVIRAVAEPSRQAGRLADDLRTQTADVANQAAGIPWVGGGLRQPFDGMSGTLHDLSASAATQVAAIEQTATVAGALAFVIPVALMIVIWLPRRIAFARRAAEVAALAGTVDGTDLLGLRALATQPVGALRSIGPDPVGAWRTGEPAALAALADLELARAGVRSRSLPPRPRDATGAGDNPAAR
;
A
#
# COMPACT_ATOMS: atom_id res chain seq x y z
N MET A 1 2.23 38.66 8.09
CA MET A 1 1.53 37.43 7.65
C MET A 1 1.66 37.32 6.14
N GLN A 2 2.51 36.43 5.63
CA GLN A 2 2.56 36.08 4.21
C GLN A 2 1.96 34.67 4.08
N VAL A 3 0.82 34.61 3.40
CA VAL A 3 -0.17 33.51 3.46
C VAL A 3 -0.09 32.54 2.27
N TYR A 4 0.86 32.70 1.33
CA TYR A 4 1.00 31.74 0.23
C TYR A 4 2.45 31.34 0.00
N ALA A 5 2.88 30.31 0.74
CA ALA A 5 4.01 29.49 0.34
C ALA A 5 3.62 28.78 -0.96
N ARG A 6 4.39 29.01 -2.03
CA ARG A 6 4.25 28.36 -3.34
C ARG A 6 3.92 26.87 -3.13
N PRO A 7 2.87 26.31 -3.77
CA PRO A 7 2.67 24.87 -3.73
C PRO A 7 3.90 24.26 -4.38
N SER A 8 4.81 23.74 -3.56
CA SER A 8 5.97 23.04 -4.07
C SER A 8 5.40 21.91 -4.92
N TRP A 9 5.72 21.89 -6.22
CA TRP A 9 5.31 20.85 -7.16
C TRP A 9 5.48 19.41 -6.60
N ARG A 10 6.39 19.28 -5.63
CA ARG A 10 6.67 18.08 -4.84
C ARG A 10 5.52 17.67 -3.90
N LEU A 11 4.87 18.61 -3.21
CA LEU A 11 3.72 18.32 -2.33
C LEU A 11 2.55 17.78 -3.16
N THR A 12 2.25 18.40 -4.30
CA THR A 12 1.20 17.94 -5.21
C THR A 12 1.50 16.53 -5.70
N ARG A 13 2.74 16.26 -6.13
CA ARG A 13 3.14 14.93 -6.60
C ARG A 13 3.09 13.86 -5.49
N GLN A 14 3.37 14.23 -4.24
CA GLN A 14 3.29 13.33 -3.10
C GLN A 14 1.83 12.99 -2.77
N ILE A 15 0.95 13.98 -2.73
CA ILE A 15 -0.50 13.76 -2.55
C ILE A 15 -1.05 12.91 -3.69
N LEU A 16 -0.67 13.21 -4.94
CA LEU A 16 -1.10 12.43 -6.10
C LEU A 16 -0.61 10.98 -6.02
N ALA A 17 0.64 10.75 -5.60
CA ALA A 17 1.21 9.42 -5.46
C ALA A 17 0.52 8.63 -4.34
N ASP A 18 0.24 9.27 -3.20
CA ASP A 18 -0.45 8.63 -2.07
C ASP A 18 -1.90 8.30 -2.46
N LEU A 19 -2.60 9.23 -3.12
CA LEU A 19 -3.94 9.00 -3.66
C LEU A 19 -3.96 7.88 -4.70
N PHE A 20 -2.95 7.83 -5.56
CA PHE A 20 -2.80 6.78 -6.57
C PHE A 20 -2.63 5.40 -5.92
N VAL A 21 -1.79 5.27 -4.89
CA VAL A 21 -1.60 4.00 -4.16
C VAL A 21 -2.90 3.56 -3.50
N VAL A 22 -3.64 4.49 -2.88
CA VAL A 22 -4.94 4.19 -2.26
C VAL A 22 -5.97 3.76 -3.32
N ALA A 23 -6.09 4.53 -4.41
CA ALA A 23 -7.01 4.23 -5.51
C ALA A 23 -6.68 2.88 -6.17
N TRP A 24 -5.39 2.57 -6.33
CA TRP A 24 -4.89 1.29 -6.82
C TRP A 24 -5.33 0.15 -5.91
N GLY A 25 -5.12 0.28 -4.59
CA GLY A 25 -5.55 -0.72 -3.61
C GLY A 25 -7.06 -0.95 -3.63
N ILE A 26 -7.86 0.12 -3.68
CA ILE A 26 -9.33 0.04 -3.77
C ILE A 26 -9.75 -0.67 -5.05
N THR A 27 -9.14 -0.33 -6.18
CA THR A 27 -9.44 -0.93 -7.49
C THR A 27 -9.20 -2.43 -7.46
N TRP A 28 -8.05 -2.87 -6.98
CA TRP A 28 -7.72 -4.30 -6.92
C TRP A 28 -8.52 -5.05 -5.85
N TRP A 29 -8.93 -4.39 -4.78
CA TRP A 29 -9.86 -4.97 -3.82
C TRP A 29 -11.22 -5.25 -4.49
N TRP A 30 -11.73 -4.30 -5.27
CA TRP A 30 -12.93 -4.49 -6.09
C TRP A 30 -12.77 -5.64 -7.08
N VAL A 31 -11.65 -5.70 -7.81
CA VAL A 31 -11.36 -6.79 -8.76
C VAL A 31 -11.31 -8.15 -8.06
N GLY A 32 -10.69 -8.24 -6.88
CA GLY A 32 -10.63 -9.46 -6.08
C GLY A 32 -12.03 -9.93 -5.65
N ARG A 33 -12.86 -9.00 -5.16
CA ARG A 33 -14.26 -9.28 -4.80
C ARG A 33 -15.12 -9.69 -5.99
N PHE A 34 -14.94 -9.03 -7.12
CA PHE A 34 -15.63 -9.36 -8.36
C PHE A 34 -15.25 -10.77 -8.84
N THR A 35 -13.95 -11.09 -8.84
CA THR A 35 -13.44 -12.42 -9.22
C THR A 35 -14.02 -13.52 -8.34
N ASP A 36 -13.97 -13.36 -7.01
CA ASP A 36 -14.58 -14.31 -6.07
C ASP A 36 -16.09 -14.50 -6.33
N GLY A 37 -16.82 -13.40 -6.55
CA GLY A 37 -18.25 -13.44 -6.85
C GLY A 37 -18.57 -14.19 -8.15
N VAL A 38 -17.82 -13.93 -9.22
CA VAL A 38 -17.99 -14.61 -10.51
C VAL A 38 -17.73 -16.11 -10.38
N ILE A 39 -16.68 -16.52 -9.67
CA ILE A 39 -16.37 -17.94 -9.48
C ILE A 39 -17.44 -18.62 -8.59
N ARG A 40 -17.89 -17.97 -7.52
CA ARG A 40 -18.98 -18.52 -6.67
C ARG A 40 -20.31 -18.65 -7.39
N ALA A 41 -20.57 -17.83 -8.40
CA ALA A 41 -21.75 -17.96 -9.25
C ALA A 41 -21.73 -19.28 -10.05
N VAL A 42 -20.55 -19.80 -10.37
CA VAL A 42 -20.38 -21.11 -11.04
C VAL A 42 -20.84 -22.27 -10.14
N ALA A 43 -20.85 -22.10 -8.82
CA ALA A 43 -21.34 -23.11 -7.89
C ALA A 43 -22.87 -23.22 -7.84
N GLU A 44 -23.62 -22.24 -8.38
CA GLU A 44 -25.08 -22.21 -8.24
C GLU A 44 -25.79 -23.39 -8.91
N PRO A 45 -25.44 -23.80 -10.15
CA PRO A 45 -26.02 -25.01 -10.75
C PRO A 45 -25.76 -26.28 -9.92
N SER A 46 -24.54 -26.45 -9.38
CA SER A 46 -24.22 -27.58 -8.51
C SER A 46 -25.01 -27.54 -7.20
N ARG A 47 -25.21 -26.36 -6.60
CA ARG A 47 -26.08 -26.19 -5.42
C ARG A 47 -27.52 -26.59 -5.73
N GLN A 48 -28.05 -26.19 -6.87
CA GLN A 48 -29.40 -26.56 -7.29
C GLN A 48 -29.54 -28.06 -7.52
N ALA A 49 -28.57 -28.67 -8.21
CA ALA A 49 -28.55 -30.12 -8.43
C ALA A 49 -28.50 -30.91 -7.10
N GLY A 50 -27.67 -30.48 -6.15
CA GLY A 50 -27.59 -31.09 -4.82
C GLY A 50 -28.89 -31.00 -4.03
N ARG A 51 -29.57 -29.83 -4.06
CA ARG A 51 -30.89 -29.65 -3.43
C ARG A 51 -31.96 -30.55 -4.06
N LEU A 52 -32.03 -30.60 -5.39
CA LEU A 52 -32.96 -31.47 -6.10
C LEU A 52 -32.73 -32.95 -5.76
N ALA A 53 -31.47 -33.40 -5.69
CA ALA A 53 -31.13 -34.77 -5.32
C ALA A 53 -31.58 -35.11 -3.89
N ASP A 54 -31.42 -34.17 -2.94
CA ASP A 54 -31.85 -34.38 -1.55
C ASP A 54 -33.38 -34.37 -1.39
N ASP A 55 -34.07 -33.50 -2.13
CA ASP A 55 -35.54 -33.48 -2.18
C ASP A 55 -36.08 -34.81 -2.74
N LEU A 56 -35.52 -35.28 -3.87
CA LEU A 56 -35.88 -36.57 -4.47
C LEU A 56 -35.55 -37.74 -3.54
N ARG A 57 -34.43 -37.68 -2.81
CA ARG A 57 -34.06 -38.70 -1.81
C ARG A 57 -35.12 -38.80 -0.73
N THR A 58 -35.60 -37.66 -0.22
CA THR A 58 -36.63 -37.61 0.81
C THR A 58 -37.95 -38.19 0.30
N GLN A 59 -38.40 -37.79 -0.89
CA GLN A 59 -39.60 -38.35 -1.52
C GLN A 59 -39.48 -39.86 -1.77
N THR A 60 -38.32 -40.32 -2.23
CA THR A 60 -38.06 -41.74 -2.50
C THR A 60 -38.06 -42.56 -1.22
N ALA A 61 -37.47 -42.03 -0.13
CA ALA A 61 -37.48 -42.67 1.18
C ALA A 61 -38.90 -42.79 1.75
N ASP A 62 -39.73 -41.76 1.56
CA ASP A 62 -41.13 -41.80 1.98
C ASP A 62 -41.93 -42.86 1.23
N VAL A 63 -41.72 -42.98 -0.10
CA VAL A 63 -42.33 -44.04 -0.92
C VAL A 63 -41.83 -45.42 -0.50
N ALA A 64 -40.53 -45.58 -0.22
CA ALA A 64 -39.94 -46.82 0.28
C ALA A 64 -40.59 -47.26 1.61
N ASN A 65 -40.84 -46.31 2.51
CA ASN A 65 -41.50 -46.56 3.79
C ASN A 65 -42.97 -46.96 3.61
N GLN A 66 -43.70 -46.34 2.68
CA GLN A 66 -45.07 -46.73 2.35
C GLN A 66 -45.13 -48.13 1.73
N ALA A 67 -44.24 -48.45 0.79
CA ALA A 67 -44.16 -49.75 0.14
C ALA A 67 -43.85 -50.88 1.14
N ALA A 68 -43.01 -50.60 2.15
CA ALA A 68 -42.69 -51.54 3.22
C ALA A 68 -43.90 -51.95 4.08
N GLY A 69 -44.97 -51.14 4.10
CA GLY A 69 -46.19 -51.43 4.85
C GLY A 69 -47.10 -52.49 4.22
N ILE A 70 -46.81 -52.97 3.00
CA ILE A 70 -47.64 -53.96 2.30
C ILE A 70 -47.32 -55.38 2.81
N PRO A 71 -48.29 -56.12 3.39
CA PRO A 71 -48.07 -57.48 3.88
C PRO A 71 -47.57 -58.41 2.76
N TRP A 72 -46.66 -59.33 3.10
CA TRP A 72 -46.10 -60.39 2.22
C TRP A 72 -45.15 -59.93 1.09
N VAL A 73 -45.24 -58.68 0.60
CA VAL A 73 -44.43 -58.21 -0.56
C VAL A 73 -43.62 -56.93 -0.28
N GLY A 74 -43.85 -56.25 0.84
CA GLY A 74 -43.28 -54.92 1.11
C GLY A 74 -41.75 -54.85 1.12
N GLY A 75 -41.06 -55.91 1.58
CA GLY A 75 -39.59 -55.95 1.57
C GLY A 75 -38.98 -55.96 0.16
N GLY A 76 -39.57 -56.71 -0.76
CA GLY A 76 -39.11 -56.78 -2.16
C GLY A 76 -39.41 -55.51 -2.94
N LEU A 77 -40.50 -54.81 -2.60
CA LEU A 77 -40.85 -53.52 -3.20
C LEU A 77 -39.98 -52.37 -2.69
N ARG A 78 -39.48 -52.44 -1.45
CA ARG A 78 -38.65 -51.41 -0.81
C ARG A 78 -37.23 -51.32 -1.39
N GLN A 79 -36.61 -52.47 -1.67
CA GLN A 79 -35.21 -52.58 -2.10
C GLN A 79 -34.80 -51.65 -3.26
N PRO A 80 -35.56 -51.53 -4.37
CA PRO A 80 -35.19 -50.61 -5.46
C PRO A 80 -35.23 -49.13 -5.05
N PHE A 81 -36.17 -48.74 -4.16
CA PHE A 81 -36.26 -47.36 -3.67
C PHE A 81 -35.15 -47.03 -2.67
N ASP A 82 -34.72 -47.98 -1.83
CA ASP A 82 -33.56 -47.80 -0.96
C ASP A 82 -32.28 -47.63 -1.79
N GLY A 83 -32.09 -48.42 -2.86
CA GLY A 83 -30.95 -48.28 -3.77
C GLY A 83 -30.94 -46.94 -4.52
N MET A 84 -32.10 -46.46 -4.96
CA MET A 84 -32.25 -45.14 -5.57
C MET A 84 -31.97 -44.01 -4.57
N SER A 85 -32.45 -44.14 -3.33
CA SER A 85 -32.17 -43.17 -2.25
C SER A 85 -30.68 -43.08 -1.94
N GLY A 86 -29.96 -44.21 -1.95
CA GLY A 86 -28.50 -44.23 -1.81
C GLY A 86 -27.78 -43.50 -2.96
N THR A 87 -28.20 -43.75 -4.20
CA THR A 87 -27.63 -43.07 -5.38
C THR A 87 -27.86 -41.55 -5.35
N LEU A 88 -29.05 -41.13 -4.93
CA LEU A 88 -29.39 -39.70 -4.77
C LEU A 88 -28.60 -39.05 -3.63
N HIS A 89 -28.31 -39.79 -2.56
CA HIS A 89 -27.44 -39.34 -1.48
C HIS A 89 -26.00 -39.13 -1.97
N ASP A 90 -25.44 -40.09 -2.72
CA ASP A 90 -24.08 -39.95 -3.27
C ASP A 90 -23.99 -38.77 -4.23
N LEU A 91 -25.04 -38.54 -5.03
CA LEU A 91 -25.13 -37.39 -5.92
C LEU A 91 -25.16 -36.05 -5.16
N SER A 92 -25.96 -35.94 -4.10
CA SER A 92 -26.02 -34.71 -3.30
C SER A 92 -24.71 -34.45 -2.54
N ALA A 93 -24.06 -35.49 -2.02
CA ALA A 93 -22.75 -35.40 -1.37
C ALA A 93 -21.65 -34.97 -2.35
N SER A 94 -21.65 -35.52 -3.58
CA SER A 94 -20.74 -35.12 -4.66
C SER A 94 -20.95 -33.65 -5.04
N ALA A 95 -22.20 -33.22 -5.20
CA ALA A 95 -22.54 -31.82 -5.49
C ALA A 95 -22.06 -30.88 -4.38
N ALA A 96 -22.25 -31.23 -3.11
CA ALA A 96 -21.76 -30.44 -1.98
C ALA A 96 -20.23 -30.32 -1.97
N THR A 97 -19.52 -31.40 -2.27
CA THR A 97 -18.05 -31.39 -2.38
C THR A 97 -17.58 -30.48 -3.51
N GLN A 98 -18.26 -30.51 -4.66
CA GLN A 98 -17.95 -29.64 -5.80
C GLN A 98 -18.18 -28.16 -5.45
N VAL A 99 -19.29 -27.84 -4.80
CA VAL A 99 -19.59 -26.47 -4.33
C VAL A 99 -18.49 -25.97 -3.41
N ALA A 100 -18.08 -26.78 -2.42
CA ALA A 100 -17.00 -26.42 -1.50
C ALA A 100 -15.67 -26.15 -2.23
N ALA A 101 -15.31 -26.99 -3.21
CA ALA A 101 -14.10 -26.80 -4.01
C ALA A 101 -14.14 -25.51 -4.85
N ILE A 102 -15.29 -25.19 -5.45
CA ILE A 102 -15.48 -23.96 -6.23
C ILE A 102 -15.37 -22.74 -5.30
N GLU A 103 -16.00 -22.77 -4.13
CA GLU A 103 -15.95 -21.66 -3.16
C GLU A 103 -14.56 -21.44 -2.57
N GLN A 104 -13.81 -22.52 -2.30
CA GLN A 104 -12.42 -22.43 -1.89
C GLN A 104 -11.56 -21.81 -3.00
N THR A 105 -11.74 -22.26 -4.24
CA THR A 105 -11.04 -21.72 -5.41
C THR A 105 -11.36 -20.24 -5.62
N ALA A 106 -12.63 -19.84 -5.49
CA ALA A 106 -13.07 -18.46 -5.57
C ALA A 106 -12.34 -17.56 -4.55
N THR A 107 -12.24 -18.05 -3.31
CA THR A 107 -11.56 -17.34 -2.22
C THR A 107 -10.09 -17.15 -2.53
N VAL A 108 -9.40 -18.22 -2.95
CA VAL A 108 -7.95 -18.18 -3.26
C VAL A 108 -7.70 -17.30 -4.48
N ALA A 109 -8.47 -17.46 -5.55
CA ALA A 109 -8.32 -16.68 -6.77
C ALA A 109 -8.60 -15.18 -6.53
N GLY A 110 -9.67 -14.85 -5.81
CA GLY A 110 -10.00 -13.48 -5.43
C GLY A 110 -8.93 -12.85 -4.53
N ALA A 111 -8.38 -13.61 -3.58
CA ALA A 111 -7.28 -13.17 -2.73
C ALA A 111 -6.01 -12.91 -3.55
N LEU A 112 -5.62 -13.82 -4.45
CA LEU A 112 -4.44 -13.65 -5.31
C LEU A 112 -4.59 -12.46 -6.26
N ALA A 113 -5.78 -12.27 -6.84
CA ALA A 113 -6.10 -11.13 -7.69
C ALA A 113 -5.94 -9.78 -6.97
N PHE A 114 -6.11 -9.74 -5.65
CA PHE A 114 -5.83 -8.56 -4.82
C PHE A 114 -4.36 -8.48 -4.39
N VAL A 115 -3.82 -9.55 -3.80
CA VAL A 115 -2.52 -9.54 -3.12
C VAL A 115 -1.37 -9.33 -4.10
N ILE A 116 -1.37 -9.99 -5.26
CA ILE A 116 -0.27 -9.90 -6.23
C ILE A 116 -0.02 -8.45 -6.70
N PRO A 117 -1.02 -7.73 -7.25
CA PRO A 117 -0.80 -6.36 -7.75
C PRO A 117 -0.55 -5.35 -6.64
N VAL A 118 -1.12 -5.55 -5.44
CA VAL A 118 -0.86 -4.68 -4.29
C VAL A 118 0.55 -4.89 -3.75
N ALA A 119 0.98 -6.14 -3.60
CA ALA A 119 2.33 -6.48 -3.17
C ALA A 119 3.37 -5.94 -4.16
N LEU A 120 3.14 -6.09 -5.48
CA LEU A 120 4.01 -5.52 -6.51
C LEU A 120 4.13 -4.00 -6.39
N MET A 121 3.01 -3.31 -6.18
CA MET A 121 3.00 -1.86 -5.96
C MET A 121 3.82 -1.48 -4.73
N ILE A 122 3.63 -2.18 -3.61
CA ILE A 122 4.37 -1.92 -2.37
C ILE A 122 5.88 -2.17 -2.58
N VAL A 123 6.27 -3.28 -3.20
CA VAL A 123 7.67 -3.62 -3.46
C VAL A 123 8.36 -2.58 -4.35
N ILE A 124 7.66 -2.01 -5.33
CA ILE A 124 8.23 -0.98 -6.21
C ILE A 124 8.28 0.40 -5.52
N TRP A 125 7.25 0.74 -4.76
CA TRP A 125 7.07 2.09 -4.21
C TRP A 125 7.74 2.31 -2.86
N LEU A 126 7.63 1.34 -1.94
CA LEU A 126 8.10 1.44 -0.57
C LEU A 126 9.61 1.68 -0.45
N PRO A 127 10.51 0.97 -1.17
CA PRO A 127 11.95 1.22 -1.07
C PRO A 127 12.33 2.61 -1.58
N ARG A 128 11.65 3.13 -2.61
CA ARG A 128 11.89 4.50 -3.11
C ARG A 128 11.49 5.53 -2.06
N ARG A 129 10.38 5.31 -1.35
CA ARG A 129 9.92 6.20 -0.28
C ARG A 129 10.81 6.12 0.96
N ILE A 130 11.21 4.92 1.37
CA ILE A 130 12.16 4.73 2.50
C ILE A 130 13.50 5.36 2.17
N ALA A 131 14.05 5.16 0.98
CA ALA A 131 15.32 5.76 0.58
C ALA A 131 15.26 7.29 0.52
N PHE A 132 14.11 7.88 0.23
CA PHE A 132 13.91 9.32 0.32
C PHE A 132 13.86 9.80 1.78
N ALA A 133 13.08 9.12 2.62
CA ALA A 133 12.96 9.46 4.05
C ALA A 133 14.30 9.33 4.79
N ARG A 134 15.08 8.28 4.51
CA ARG A 134 16.42 8.09 5.07
C ARG A 134 17.38 9.21 4.66
N ARG A 135 17.40 9.56 3.36
CA ARG A 135 18.22 10.68 2.87
C ARG A 135 17.82 12.02 3.50
N ALA A 136 16.53 12.25 3.70
CA ALA A 136 16.05 13.44 4.40
C ALA A 136 16.49 13.46 5.87
N ALA A 137 16.43 12.31 6.56
CA ALA A 137 16.86 12.18 7.95
C ALA A 137 18.38 12.38 8.12
N GLU A 138 19.20 11.82 7.24
CA GLU A 138 20.66 12.03 7.23
C GLU A 138 21.02 13.50 7.04
N VAL A 139 20.35 14.19 6.12
CA VAL A 139 20.57 15.63 5.87
C VAL A 139 20.09 16.48 7.05
N ALA A 140 18.97 16.11 7.68
CA ALA A 140 18.48 16.79 8.89
C ALA A 140 19.44 16.59 10.08
N ALA A 141 20.00 15.40 10.26
CA ALA A 141 21.01 15.13 11.29
C ALA A 141 22.28 15.95 11.06
N LEU A 142 22.72 16.09 9.80
CA LEU A 142 23.88 16.90 9.44
C LEU A 142 23.67 18.38 9.78
N ALA A 143 22.45 18.90 9.56
CA ALA A 143 22.08 20.28 9.86
C ALA A 143 22.17 20.62 11.36
N GLY A 144 22.06 19.63 12.24
CA GLY A 144 22.18 19.81 13.70
C GLY A 144 23.62 19.81 14.23
N THR A 145 24.62 19.61 13.38
CA THR A 145 26.03 19.60 13.79
C THR A 145 26.63 21.02 13.78
N VAL A 146 27.69 21.23 14.57
CA VAL A 146 28.36 22.55 14.73
C VAL A 146 28.80 23.15 13.39
N ASP A 147 29.26 22.31 12.45
CA ASP A 147 29.68 22.70 11.10
C ASP A 147 28.65 22.31 10.01
N GLY A 148 27.41 22.03 10.42
CA GLY A 148 26.36 21.51 9.54
C GLY A 148 26.08 22.42 8.35
N THR A 149 26.04 23.73 8.57
CA THR A 149 25.83 24.73 7.52
C THR A 149 26.93 24.73 6.47
N ASP A 150 28.19 24.58 6.88
CA ASP A 150 29.34 24.58 5.98
C ASP A 150 29.40 23.30 5.14
N LEU A 151 29.14 22.15 5.76
CA LEU A 151 29.06 20.86 5.07
C LEU A 151 27.88 20.81 4.10
N LEU A 152 26.71 21.34 4.48
CA LEU A 152 25.56 21.44 3.59
C LEU A 152 25.83 22.40 2.44
N GLY A 153 26.50 23.52 2.68
CA GLY A 153 26.94 24.45 1.64
C GLY A 153 27.88 23.81 0.62
N LEU A 154 28.89 23.06 1.09
CA LEU A 154 29.81 22.28 0.25
C LEU A 154 29.06 21.25 -0.61
N ARG A 155 28.14 20.52 0.01
CA ARG A 155 27.35 19.49 -0.65
C ARG A 155 26.37 20.08 -1.66
N ALA A 156 25.85 21.28 -1.39
CA ALA A 156 25.06 22.06 -2.34
C ALA A 156 25.90 22.37 -3.60
N LEU A 157 27.11 22.91 -3.44
CA LEU A 157 28.02 23.20 -4.55
C LEU A 157 28.37 21.95 -5.38
N ALA A 158 28.53 20.80 -4.72
CA ALA A 158 28.92 19.55 -5.38
C ALA A 158 27.78 18.86 -6.15
N THR A 159 26.53 19.01 -5.69
CA THR A 159 25.43 18.17 -6.19
C THR A 159 24.30 18.96 -6.84
N GLN A 160 24.14 20.25 -6.56
CA GLN A 160 23.00 21.04 -7.03
C GLN A 160 23.16 21.44 -8.49
N PRO A 161 22.04 21.51 -9.24
CA PRO A 161 22.08 21.94 -10.63
C PRO A 161 22.55 23.40 -10.74
N VAL A 162 23.33 23.70 -11.79
CA VAL A 162 23.95 25.02 -12.03
C VAL A 162 22.93 26.17 -12.01
N GLY A 163 21.72 25.94 -12.54
CA GLY A 163 20.66 26.94 -12.50
C GLY A 163 20.20 27.32 -11.10
N ALA A 164 20.21 26.39 -10.15
CA ALA A 164 19.86 26.65 -8.76
C ALA A 164 20.99 27.41 -8.03
N LEU A 165 22.25 27.07 -8.28
CA LEU A 165 23.40 27.77 -7.73
C LEU A 165 23.46 29.23 -8.20
N ARG A 166 23.17 29.49 -9.48
CA ARG A 166 23.11 30.86 -10.04
C ARG A 166 21.99 31.72 -9.46
N SER A 167 20.96 31.12 -8.85
CA SER A 167 19.88 31.89 -8.21
C SER A 167 20.31 32.52 -6.87
N ILE A 168 21.42 32.06 -6.29
CA ILE A 168 21.99 32.60 -5.04
C ILE A 168 22.86 33.82 -5.33
N GLY A 169 23.59 33.83 -6.44
CA GLY A 169 24.42 34.95 -6.83
C GLY A 169 25.20 34.70 -8.14
N PRO A 170 25.89 35.74 -8.65
CA PRO A 170 26.68 35.65 -9.88
C PRO A 170 27.91 34.74 -9.75
N ASP A 171 28.54 34.70 -8.56
CA ASP A 171 29.65 33.79 -8.24
C ASP A 171 29.44 33.11 -6.87
N PRO A 172 28.66 32.02 -6.80
CA PRO A 172 28.39 31.31 -5.56
C PRO A 172 29.62 30.56 -5.00
N VAL A 173 30.62 30.24 -5.82
CA VAL A 173 31.86 29.59 -5.37
C VAL A 173 32.79 30.61 -4.72
N GLY A 174 32.90 31.81 -5.30
CA GLY A 174 33.63 32.93 -4.72
C GLY A 174 33.09 33.31 -3.35
N ALA A 175 31.77 33.49 -3.24
CA ALA A 175 31.11 33.83 -1.98
C ALA A 175 31.27 32.75 -0.89
N TRP A 176 31.29 31.48 -1.29
CA TRP A 176 31.60 30.38 -0.36
C TRP A 176 33.07 30.42 0.09
N ARG A 177 34.02 30.67 -0.82
CA ARG A 177 35.46 30.74 -0.50
C ARG A 177 35.80 31.90 0.44
N THR A 178 35.10 33.03 0.34
CA THR A 178 35.29 34.18 1.23
C THR A 178 34.59 33.99 2.58
N GLY A 179 33.82 32.90 2.76
CA GLY A 179 33.12 32.58 4.01
C GLY A 179 31.91 33.48 4.27
N GLU A 180 31.31 34.06 3.24
CA GLU A 180 30.19 34.98 3.39
C GLU A 180 28.99 34.29 4.08
N PRO A 181 28.55 34.75 5.27
CA PRO A 181 27.54 34.04 6.06
C PRO A 181 26.20 33.86 5.32
N ALA A 182 25.79 34.88 4.57
CA ALA A 182 24.54 34.88 3.82
C ALA A 182 24.56 33.88 2.66
N ALA A 183 25.67 33.80 1.91
CA ALA A 183 25.82 32.85 0.81
C ALA A 183 25.87 31.40 1.31
N LEU A 184 26.56 31.15 2.42
CA LEU A 184 26.62 29.84 3.07
C LEU A 184 25.25 29.37 3.58
N ALA A 185 24.49 30.25 4.23
CA ALA A 185 23.13 29.94 4.67
C ALA A 185 22.21 29.64 3.47
N ALA A 186 22.29 30.43 2.39
CA ALA A 186 21.50 30.20 1.18
C ALA A 186 21.85 28.88 0.47
N LEU A 187 23.14 28.51 0.43
CA LEU A 187 23.59 27.23 -0.12
C LEU A 187 23.10 26.05 0.74
N ALA A 188 23.19 26.16 2.07
CA ALA A 188 22.69 25.15 2.99
C ALA A 188 21.16 24.98 2.86
N ASP A 189 20.42 26.09 2.76
CA ASP A 189 18.97 26.09 2.55
C ASP A 189 18.58 25.43 1.22
N LEU A 190 19.39 25.59 0.17
CA LEU A 190 19.18 24.93 -1.12
C LEU A 190 19.29 23.40 -0.99
N GLU A 191 20.26 22.90 -0.21
CA GLU A 191 20.45 21.48 0.05
C GLU A 191 19.36 20.91 0.97
N LEU A 192 18.96 21.65 2.01
CA LEU A 192 17.83 21.30 2.86
C LEU A 192 16.53 21.24 2.06
N ALA A 193 16.28 22.23 1.20
CA ALA A 193 15.12 22.25 0.31
C ALA A 193 15.13 21.08 -0.67
N ARG A 194 16.30 20.64 -1.16
CA ARG A 194 16.43 19.44 -2.00
C ARG A 194 16.08 18.17 -1.23
N ALA A 195 16.53 18.06 0.01
CA ALA A 195 16.21 16.94 0.90
C ALA A 195 14.77 16.97 1.45
N GLY A 196 14.05 18.10 1.30
CA GLY A 196 12.70 18.28 1.82
C GLY A 196 12.65 18.67 3.31
N VAL A 197 13.78 19.13 3.87
CA VAL A 197 13.92 19.58 5.26
C VAL A 197 13.73 21.09 5.33
N ARG A 198 13.06 21.61 6.37
CA ARG A 198 12.85 23.07 6.54
C ARG A 198 14.11 23.72 7.11
N SER A 199 14.44 24.92 6.62
CA SER A 199 15.62 25.71 7.00
C SER A 199 15.66 26.18 8.46
N ARG A 200 14.52 26.24 9.15
CA ARG A 200 14.41 26.68 10.57
C ARG A 200 15.16 25.77 11.57
N SER A 201 15.87 24.75 11.09
CA SER A 201 16.57 23.76 11.91
C SER A 201 18.04 24.12 12.22
N LEU A 202 18.62 25.12 11.54
CA LEU A 202 20.04 25.44 11.71
C LEU A 202 20.28 26.24 13.01
N PRO A 203 21.12 25.76 13.94
CA PRO A 203 21.49 26.54 15.12
C PRO A 203 22.33 27.79 14.73
N PRO A 204 22.25 28.89 15.51
CA PRO A 204 23.09 30.07 15.28
C PRO A 204 24.58 29.72 15.32
N ARG A 205 25.37 30.34 14.44
CA ARG A 205 26.80 30.07 14.32
C ARG A 205 27.52 30.54 15.60
N PRO A 206 28.46 29.77 16.17
CA PRO A 206 29.21 30.19 17.35
C PRO A 206 29.98 31.52 17.16
N ARG A 207 30.41 31.82 15.93
CA ARG A 207 31.12 33.07 15.59
C ARG A 207 30.28 34.33 15.77
N ASP A 208 28.95 34.22 15.68
CA ASP A 208 28.04 35.35 15.88
C ASP A 208 27.82 35.65 17.37
N ALA A 209 28.09 34.68 18.26
CA ALA A 209 27.95 34.82 19.71
C ALA A 209 29.16 35.52 20.36
N THR A 210 30.36 35.40 19.77
CA THR A 210 31.59 36.00 20.31
C THR A 210 31.84 37.45 19.88
N GLY A 211 31.00 38.02 19.00
CA GLY A 211 31.13 39.40 18.53
C GLY A 211 30.36 40.45 19.36
N ALA A 212 29.57 40.03 20.34
CA ALA A 212 28.67 40.92 21.10
C ALA A 212 29.16 41.27 22.52
N GLY A 213 30.34 40.79 22.93
CA GLY A 213 30.85 41.00 24.29
C GLY A 213 32.35 41.17 24.32
N ASP A 214 32.85 42.32 23.85
CA ASP A 214 33.99 43.00 24.46
C ASP A 214 34.25 44.34 23.74
N ASN A 215 33.66 45.40 24.29
CA ASN A 215 34.29 46.71 24.23
C ASN A 215 33.89 47.52 25.47
N PRO A 216 34.83 47.69 26.41
CA PRO A 216 35.05 49.03 26.91
C PRO A 216 36.55 49.33 26.99
N ALA A 217 37.08 49.96 25.94
CA ALA A 217 38.30 50.76 26.06
C ALA A 217 38.03 52.16 25.50
N ALA A 218 37.65 53.09 26.38
CA ALA A 218 37.91 54.53 26.24
C ALA A 218 37.53 55.30 27.52
N ARG A 219 38.42 55.31 28.52
CA ARG A 219 39.06 56.50 29.12
C ARG A 219 39.73 56.17 30.45
#